data_AF-A0A935M6R8-F1
#
_entry.id   AF-A0A935M6R8-F1
#
_cell.length_a   1.000
_cell.length_b   1.000
_cell.length_c   1.000
_cell.angle_alpha   90.00
_cell.angle_beta   90.00
_cell.angle_gamma   90.00
#
_symmetry.space_group_name_H-M   'P 1'
#
loop_
_entity.id
_entity.type
_entity.pdbx_description
1 polymer ?
#
loop_
_entity_poly.entity_id
_entity_poly.type
_entity_poly.pdbx_seq_one_letter_code
_entity_poly.pdbx_strand_id
1 'polypeptide(L)'
;MQAFLNLIAHHIHTHYKDSVENVCIVLPSKRGSVFLKDHFKQVFTKTTWLPDIQSAEEFIEALSGLKQADEIDLIAFLYESYLACLKGEPEPFDKFSKWGHLMIQDFNEIDRYLVDSRQIYNNLTDIKEIENWSLGQEELTNYPGELPQFYGKHWGYLRAFFSRAFKKRYWLPRIDI
;
A
#
# COMPACT_ATOMS: atom_id res chain seq x y z
N MET A 1 7.03 6.82 34.63
CA MET A 1 5.94 7.04 33.66
C MET A 1 5.44 5.67 33.20
N GLN A 2 4.16 5.37 33.32
CA GLN A 2 3.63 4.07 32.89
C GLN A 2 3.54 4.03 31.36
N ALA A 3 4.00 2.95 30.73
CA ALA A 3 3.92 2.79 29.28
C ALA A 3 2.45 2.73 28.81
N PHE A 4 2.15 3.29 27.64
CA PHE A 4 0.80 3.32 27.08
C PHE A 4 0.16 1.92 26.98
N LEU A 5 0.89 0.94 26.43
CA LEU A 5 0.40 -0.43 26.30
C LEU A 5 0.10 -1.08 27.66
N ASN A 6 0.83 -0.69 28.71
CA ASN A 6 0.54 -1.16 30.06
C ASN A 6 -0.78 -0.58 30.59
N LEU A 7 -1.08 0.69 30.30
CA LEU A 7 -2.37 1.31 30.64
C LEU A 7 -3.53 0.59 29.93
N ILE A 8 -3.35 0.27 28.64
CA ILE A 8 -4.35 -0.49 27.86
C ILE A 8 -4.58 -1.88 28.46
N ALA A 9 -3.51 -2.59 28.84
CA ALA A 9 -3.63 -3.91 29.46
C ALA A 9 -4.46 -3.88 30.76
N HIS A 10 -4.18 -2.90 31.63
CA HIS A 10 -4.94 -2.70 32.87
C HIS A 10 -6.39 -2.29 32.61
N HIS A 11 -6.62 -1.42 31.63
CA HIS A 11 -7.96 -0.99 31.25
C HIS A 11 -8.81 -2.18 30.79
N ILE A 12 -8.27 -3.02 29.90
CA ILE A 12 -8.97 -4.20 29.39
C ILE A 12 -9.27 -5.19 30.51
N HIS A 13 -8.29 -5.50 31.36
CA HIS A 13 -8.53 -6.39 32.51
C HIS A 13 -9.57 -5.83 33.49
N THR A 14 -9.61 -4.51 33.71
CA THR A 14 -10.59 -3.89 34.62
C THR A 14 -12.02 -4.02 34.08
N HIS A 15 -12.21 -3.84 32.77
CA HIS A 15 -13.53 -3.84 32.14
C HIS A 15 -14.04 -5.23 31.78
N TYR A 16 -13.17 -6.14 31.37
CA TYR A 16 -13.54 -7.47 30.86
C TYR A 16 -13.14 -8.61 31.81
N LYS A 17 -12.35 -8.32 32.85
CA LYS A 17 -11.79 -9.32 33.77
C LYS A 17 -11.11 -10.43 32.96
N ASP A 18 -11.42 -11.68 33.27
CA ASP A 18 -10.89 -12.86 32.56
C ASP A 18 -11.61 -13.17 31.25
N SER A 19 -12.71 -12.49 30.90
CA SER A 19 -13.56 -12.77 29.73
C SER A 19 -13.20 -11.90 28.53
N VAL A 20 -12.07 -12.19 27.90
CA VAL A 20 -11.49 -11.41 26.79
C VAL A 20 -11.54 -12.13 25.44
N GLU A 21 -12.15 -13.31 25.37
CA GLU A 21 -12.24 -14.15 24.17
C GLU A 21 -12.94 -13.46 22.98
N ASN A 22 -13.81 -12.48 23.24
CA ASN A 22 -14.54 -11.73 22.21
C ASN A 22 -13.97 -10.32 21.99
N VAL A 23 -12.79 -10.03 22.51
CA VAL A 23 -12.11 -8.74 22.35
C VAL A 23 -11.06 -8.87 21.26
N CYS A 24 -11.18 -8.03 20.22
CA CYS A 24 -10.16 -7.85 19.19
C CYS A 24 -9.45 -6.51 19.40
N ILE A 25 -8.12 -6.54 19.49
CA ILE A 25 -7.26 -5.37 19.66
C ILE A 25 -6.44 -5.20 18.39
N VAL A 26 -6.66 -4.10 17.70
CA VAL A 26 -5.93 -3.76 16.48
C VAL A 26 -4.84 -2.74 16.80
N LEU A 27 -3.60 -3.07 16.43
CA LEU A 27 -2.43 -2.22 16.67
C LEU A 27 -1.78 -1.78 15.34
N PRO A 28 -1.08 -0.64 15.30
CA PRO A 28 -0.44 -0.17 14.06
C PRO A 28 0.65 -1.09 13.49
N SER A 29 1.23 -1.99 14.31
CA SER A 29 2.24 -2.94 13.84
C SER A 29 2.32 -4.17 14.74
N LYS A 30 2.82 -5.28 14.20
CA LYS A 30 3.03 -6.54 14.95
C LYS A 30 3.94 -6.38 16.17
N ARG A 31 4.88 -5.42 16.15
CA ARG A 31 5.76 -5.16 17.29
C ARG A 31 4.97 -4.76 18.52
N GLY A 32 3.95 -3.92 18.36
CA GLY A 32 3.07 -3.52 19.47
C GLY A 32 2.36 -4.71 20.11
N SER A 33 1.96 -5.70 19.29
CA SER A 33 1.27 -6.91 19.76
C SER A 33 2.15 -7.74 20.70
N VAL A 34 3.45 -7.82 20.44
CA VAL A 34 4.41 -8.53 21.31
C VAL A 34 4.49 -7.84 22.68
N PHE A 35 4.70 -6.52 22.71
CA PHE A 35 4.79 -5.77 23.96
C PHE A 35 3.48 -5.79 24.75
N LEU A 36 2.33 -5.71 24.07
CA LEU A 36 1.03 -5.80 24.74
C LEU A 36 0.80 -7.17 25.38
N LYS A 37 1.20 -8.26 24.71
CA LYS A 37 1.16 -9.62 25.28
C LYS A 37 2.01 -9.72 26.54
N ASP A 38 3.18 -9.10 26.57
CA ASP A 38 4.04 -9.10 27.76
C ASP A 38 3.43 -8.30 28.92
N HIS A 39 2.76 -7.18 28.65
CA HIS A 39 2.00 -6.47 29.68
C HIS A 39 0.81 -7.30 30.17
N PHE A 40 0.09 -8.01 29.30
CA PHE A 40 -1.01 -8.88 29.72
C PHE A 40 -0.56 -9.99 30.66
N LYS A 41 0.61 -10.59 30.46
CA LYS A 41 1.17 -11.59 31.40
C LYS A 41 1.34 -11.05 32.83
N GLN A 42 1.55 -9.75 32.99
CA GLN A 42 1.72 -9.11 34.30
C GLN A 42 0.38 -8.75 34.95
N VAL A 43 -0.64 -8.48 34.13
CA VAL A 43 -1.97 -8.04 34.59
C VAL A 43 -2.90 -9.22 34.88
N PHE A 44 -2.89 -10.23 34.01
CA PHE A 44 -3.69 -11.44 34.17
C PHE A 44 -2.97 -12.43 35.08
N THR A 45 -3.49 -12.59 36.30
CA THR A 45 -2.91 -13.45 37.33
C THR A 45 -3.41 -14.91 37.28
N LYS A 46 -4.47 -15.15 36.52
CA LYS A 46 -5.08 -16.47 36.31
C LYS A 46 -4.83 -16.94 34.89
N THR A 47 -4.74 -18.26 34.69
CA THR A 47 -4.75 -18.86 33.36
C THR A 47 -6.04 -18.49 32.63
N THR A 48 -5.94 -17.63 31.63
CA THR A 48 -7.04 -17.19 30.78
C THR A 48 -6.62 -17.15 29.31
N TRP A 49 -7.60 -17.05 28.42
CA TRP A 49 -7.36 -16.76 27.01
C TRP A 49 -6.87 -15.32 26.83
N LEU A 50 -6.00 -15.11 25.85
CA LEU A 50 -5.67 -13.76 25.42
C LEU A 50 -6.78 -13.23 24.50
N PRO A 51 -7.01 -11.90 24.48
CA PRO A 51 -7.79 -11.30 23.41
C PRO A 51 -7.11 -11.58 22.07
N ASP A 52 -7.88 -11.47 21.00
CA ASP A 52 -7.32 -11.47 19.66
C ASP A 52 -6.53 -10.16 19.47
N ILE A 53 -5.25 -10.26 19.12
CA ILE A 53 -4.36 -9.10 18.97
C ILE A 53 -3.75 -9.15 17.59
N GLN A 54 -4.20 -8.23 16.72
CA GLN A 54 -3.84 -8.17 15.32
C GLN A 54 -3.11 -6.87 14.99
N SER A 55 -2.23 -6.89 14.00
CA SER A 55 -1.81 -5.65 13.36
C SER A 55 -2.90 -5.10 12.44
N ALA A 56 -2.80 -3.82 12.06
CA ALA A 56 -3.72 -3.21 11.10
C ALA A 56 -3.72 -3.98 9.76
N GLU A 57 -2.56 -4.46 9.32
CA GLU A 57 -2.43 -5.28 8.12
C GLU A 57 -3.17 -6.62 8.27
N GLU A 58 -2.91 -7.35 9.37
CA GLU A 58 -3.57 -8.64 9.65
C GLU A 58 -5.09 -8.50 9.73
N PHE A 59 -5.57 -7.40 10.32
CA PHE A 59 -6.98 -7.09 10.43
C PHE A 59 -7.63 -6.83 9.06
N ILE A 60 -6.96 -6.07 8.20
CA ILE A 60 -7.45 -5.81 6.84
C ILE A 60 -7.44 -7.09 6.01
N GLU A 61 -6.40 -7.92 6.11
CA GLU A 61 -6.33 -9.22 5.43
C GLU A 61 -7.48 -10.15 5.88
N ALA A 62 -7.74 -10.23 7.19
CA ALA A 62 -8.81 -11.04 7.75
C ALA A 62 -10.21 -10.58 7.29
N LEU A 63 -10.44 -9.26 7.25
CA LEU A 63 -11.73 -8.69 6.81
C LEU A 63 -11.95 -8.82 5.30
N SER A 64 -10.90 -8.62 4.51
CA SER A 64 -11.01 -8.62 3.05
C SER A 64 -10.91 -10.02 2.43
N GLY A 65 -10.31 -10.98 3.14
CA GLY A 65 -9.94 -12.29 2.59
C GLY A 65 -8.81 -12.24 1.56
N LEU A 66 -8.17 -11.07 1.42
CA LEU A 66 -7.11 -10.81 0.46
C LEU A 66 -5.76 -10.76 1.17
N LYS A 67 -4.69 -11.14 0.47
CA LYS A 67 -3.33 -11.05 1.00
C LYS A 67 -2.59 -9.86 0.40
N GLN A 68 -1.60 -9.36 1.13
CA GLN A 68 -0.61 -8.47 0.54
C GLN A 68 0.25 -9.22 -0.48
N ALA A 69 0.47 -8.63 -1.65
CA ALA A 69 1.41 -9.15 -2.63
C ALA A 69 2.85 -8.81 -2.23
N ASP A 70 3.78 -9.69 -2.58
CA ASP A 70 5.20 -9.37 -2.41
C ASP A 70 5.69 -8.39 -3.49
N GLU A 71 6.84 -7.78 -3.24
CA GLU A 71 7.42 -6.77 -4.14
C GLU A 71 7.81 -7.35 -5.52
N ILE A 72 8.21 -8.62 -5.57
CA ILE A 72 8.62 -9.32 -6.80
C ILE A 72 7.39 -9.59 -7.68
N ASP A 73 6.31 -10.08 -7.08
CA ASP A 73 5.00 -10.25 -7.69
C ASP A 73 4.50 -8.91 -8.23
N LEU A 74 4.56 -7.84 -7.42
CA LEU A 74 4.16 -6.49 -7.83
C LEU A 74 4.91 -6.02 -9.08
N ILE A 75 6.24 -6.10 -9.09
CA ILE A 75 7.01 -5.61 -10.24
C ILE A 75 6.83 -6.51 -11.47
N ALA A 76 6.67 -7.83 -11.29
CA ALA A 76 6.43 -8.76 -12.38
C ALA A 76 5.07 -8.53 -13.04
N PHE A 77 4.00 -8.40 -12.25
CA PHE A 77 2.66 -8.09 -12.79
C PHE A 77 2.60 -6.71 -13.43
N LEU A 78 3.36 -5.75 -12.90
CA LEU A 78 3.47 -4.44 -13.54
C LEU A 78 4.14 -4.55 -14.90
N TYR A 79 5.19 -5.35 -15.02
CA TYR A 79 5.86 -5.60 -16.29
C TYR A 79 4.92 -6.27 -17.30
N GLU A 80 4.16 -7.29 -16.90
CA GLU A 80 3.14 -7.91 -17.77
C GLU A 80 2.10 -6.87 -18.25
N SER A 81 1.67 -5.98 -17.37
CA SER A 81 0.74 -4.90 -17.69
C SER A 81 1.35 -3.89 -18.66
N TYR A 82 2.64 -3.57 -18.50
CA TYR A 82 3.41 -2.73 -19.40
C TYR A 82 3.50 -3.35 -20.80
N LEU A 83 3.87 -4.63 -20.90
CA LEU A 83 3.94 -5.35 -22.16
C LEU A 83 2.58 -5.38 -22.89
N ALA A 84 1.48 -5.55 -22.14
CA ALA A 84 0.13 -5.55 -22.72
C ALA A 84 -0.33 -4.17 -23.23
N CYS A 85 0.17 -3.08 -22.64
CA CYS A 85 -0.22 -1.72 -23.01
C CYS A 85 0.66 -1.12 -24.11
N LEU A 86 1.88 -1.61 -24.27
CA LEU A 86 2.85 -1.10 -25.22
C LEU A 86 2.56 -1.58 -26.64
N LYS A 87 2.61 -0.67 -27.61
CA LYS A 87 2.44 -0.96 -29.05
C LYS A 87 3.77 -1.02 -29.83
N GLY A 88 4.88 -0.86 -29.14
CA GLY A 88 6.24 -0.83 -29.71
C GLY A 88 7.15 -1.87 -29.05
N GLU A 89 8.46 -1.72 -29.24
CA GLU A 89 9.48 -2.58 -28.64
C GLU A 89 9.58 -2.32 -27.13
N PRO A 90 9.31 -3.33 -26.27
CA PRO A 90 9.38 -3.15 -24.83
C PRO A 90 10.82 -3.09 -24.32
N GLU A 91 11.01 -2.31 -23.26
CA GLU A 91 12.26 -2.38 -22.53
C GLU A 91 12.45 -3.76 -21.88
N PRO A 92 13.69 -4.29 -21.85
CA PRO A 92 14.05 -5.42 -21.02
C PRO A 92 13.68 -5.21 -19.54
N PHE A 93 13.32 -6.28 -18.85
CA PHE A 93 12.85 -6.23 -17.46
C PHE A 93 13.84 -5.55 -16.49
N ASP A 94 15.15 -5.70 -16.69
CA ASP A 94 16.19 -5.08 -15.87
C ASP A 94 16.24 -3.55 -16.01
N LYS A 95 15.86 -3.02 -17.18
CA LYS A 95 15.72 -1.57 -17.40
C LYS A 95 14.39 -1.07 -16.85
N PHE A 96 13.30 -1.77 -17.19
CA PHE A 96 11.96 -1.47 -16.72
C PHE A 96 11.89 -1.43 -15.19
N SER A 97 12.44 -2.44 -14.51
CA SER A 97 12.33 -2.56 -13.06
C SER A 97 12.93 -1.36 -12.32
N LYS A 98 13.91 -0.65 -12.87
CA LYS A 98 14.49 0.54 -12.24
C LYS A 98 13.46 1.65 -12.00
N TRP A 99 12.60 1.91 -12.97
CA TRP A 99 11.55 2.93 -12.87
C TRP A 99 10.18 2.35 -12.51
N GLY A 100 9.94 1.05 -12.74
CA GLY A 100 8.70 0.37 -12.36
C GLY A 100 8.44 0.37 -10.84
N HIS A 101 9.48 0.30 -10.00
CA HIS A 101 9.31 0.44 -8.55
C HIS A 101 8.80 1.83 -8.15
N LEU A 102 9.24 2.88 -8.86
CA LEU A 102 8.76 4.25 -8.63
C LEU A 102 7.28 4.35 -9.00
N MET A 103 6.85 3.73 -10.11
CA MET A 103 5.44 3.65 -10.49
C MET A 103 4.57 2.96 -9.42
N ILE A 104 5.07 1.87 -8.80
CA ILE A 104 4.36 1.19 -7.70
C ILE A 104 4.21 2.12 -6.49
N GLN A 105 5.24 2.93 -6.18
CA GLN A 105 5.17 3.92 -5.11
C GLN A 105 4.12 4.99 -5.42
N ASP A 106 4.09 5.52 -6.65
CA ASP A 106 3.09 6.50 -7.08
C ASP A 106 1.66 5.93 -6.94
N PHE A 107 1.43 4.68 -7.34
CA PHE A 107 0.15 4.00 -7.13
C PHE A 107 -0.23 3.95 -5.64
N ASN A 108 0.70 3.54 -4.78
CA ASN A 108 0.45 3.43 -3.35
C ASN A 108 0.16 4.78 -2.70
N GLU A 109 0.77 5.87 -3.16
CA GLU A 109 0.50 7.21 -2.66
C GLU A 109 -0.90 7.68 -3.06
N ILE A 110 -1.24 7.55 -4.35
CA ILE A 110 -2.57 7.89 -4.87
C ILE A 110 -3.66 7.14 -4.09
N ASP A 111 -3.46 5.84 -3.89
CA ASP A 111 -4.39 4.99 -3.16
C ASP A 111 -4.47 5.37 -1.66
N ARG A 112 -3.32 5.64 -1.02
CA ARG A 112 -3.25 6.00 0.40
C ARG A 112 -3.99 7.28 0.71
N TYR A 113 -3.88 8.27 -0.18
CA TYR A 113 -4.52 9.56 -0.01
C TYR A 113 -5.93 9.62 -0.64
N LEU A 114 -6.41 8.52 -1.23
CA LEU A 114 -7.72 8.43 -1.89
C LEU A 114 -7.92 9.54 -2.94
N VAL A 115 -6.85 9.89 -3.65
CA VAL A 115 -6.87 11.00 -4.60
C VAL A 115 -7.43 10.54 -5.94
N ASP A 116 -8.18 11.41 -6.60
CA ASP A 116 -8.57 11.22 -7.99
C ASP A 116 -7.33 11.21 -8.88
N SER A 117 -6.92 10.02 -9.30
CA SER A 117 -5.76 9.84 -10.17
C SER A 117 -5.86 10.69 -11.44
N ARG A 118 -7.06 10.90 -12.01
CA ARG A 118 -7.24 11.68 -13.25
C ARG A 118 -6.84 13.13 -13.05
N GLN A 119 -7.19 13.71 -11.91
CA GLN A 119 -6.83 15.09 -11.58
C GLN A 119 -5.32 15.26 -11.41
N ILE A 120 -4.65 14.30 -10.75
CA ILE A 120 -3.19 14.31 -10.64
C ILE A 120 -2.54 14.31 -12.03
N TYR A 121 -3.00 13.44 -12.94
CA TYR A 121 -2.45 13.38 -14.30
C TYR A 121 -2.69 14.62 -15.10
N ASN A 122 -3.92 15.13 -15.13
CA ASN A 122 -4.22 16.36 -15.86
C ASN A 122 -3.32 17.50 -15.36
N ASN A 123 -3.18 17.66 -14.05
CA ASN A 123 -2.30 18.67 -13.48
C ASN A 123 -0.82 18.45 -13.86
N LEU A 124 -0.32 17.21 -13.83
CA LEU A 124 1.05 16.90 -14.23
C LEU A 124 1.29 17.11 -15.74
N THR A 125 0.30 16.81 -16.57
CA THR A 125 0.34 17.08 -18.01
C THR A 125 0.34 18.58 -18.26
N ASP A 126 -0.55 19.34 -17.61
CA ASP A 126 -0.62 20.80 -17.71
C ASP A 126 0.69 21.45 -17.27
N ILE A 127 1.28 21.00 -16.15
CA ILE A 127 2.60 21.48 -15.69
C ILE A 127 3.67 21.20 -16.73
N LYS A 128 3.71 20.00 -17.32
CA LYS A 128 4.70 19.66 -18.36
C LYS A 128 4.49 20.42 -19.65
N GLU A 129 3.25 20.68 -20.04
CA GLU A 129 2.95 21.55 -21.18
C GLU A 129 3.44 22.97 -20.92
N ILE A 130 3.26 23.50 -19.70
CA ILE A 130 3.81 24.80 -19.29
C ILE A 130 5.34 24.77 -19.28
N GLU A 131 5.99 23.75 -18.73
CA GLU A 131 7.46 23.60 -18.72
C GLU A 131 8.04 23.53 -20.13
N ASN A 132 7.45 22.69 -20.99
CA ASN A 132 7.83 22.57 -22.41
C ASN A 132 7.61 23.88 -23.17
N TRP A 133 6.60 24.66 -22.80
CA TRP A 133 6.34 25.96 -23.40
C TRP A 133 7.26 27.06 -22.87
N SER A 134 7.77 26.91 -21.64
CA SER A 134 8.47 27.99 -20.94
C SER A 134 9.99 27.97 -21.08
N LEU A 135 10.68 26.83 -21.22
CA LEU A 135 12.15 26.83 -21.25
C LEU A 135 12.75 25.67 -22.06
N GLY A 136 13.57 26.01 -23.06
CA GLY A 136 14.52 25.08 -23.68
C GLY A 136 15.69 24.76 -22.74
N GLN A 137 15.44 24.27 -21.52
CA GLN A 137 16.48 23.85 -20.58
C GLN A 137 16.11 22.54 -19.85
N GLU A 138 17.19 21.79 -19.60
CA GLU A 138 17.37 20.43 -19.09
C GLU A 138 16.26 19.83 -18.20
N GLU A 139 15.92 18.57 -18.50
CA GLU A 139 14.91 17.75 -17.83
C GLU A 139 15.04 17.78 -16.30
N LEU A 140 14.09 18.43 -15.62
CA LEU A 140 14.02 18.53 -14.15
C LEU A 140 13.58 17.22 -13.46
N THR A 141 13.67 16.08 -14.13
CA THR A 141 13.28 14.80 -13.56
C THR A 141 14.24 13.69 -13.90
N ASN A 142 14.58 12.84 -12.92
CA ASN A 142 15.28 11.55 -13.13
C ASN A 142 14.45 10.52 -13.93
N TYR A 143 13.36 10.95 -14.58
CA TYR A 143 12.57 10.11 -15.47
C TYR A 143 13.24 10.11 -16.85
N PRO A 144 13.43 8.94 -17.49
CA PRO A 144 13.78 8.90 -18.91
C PRO A 144 12.77 9.76 -19.70
N GLY A 145 13.23 10.57 -20.65
CA GLY A 145 12.39 11.58 -21.32
C GLY A 145 11.08 11.09 -21.96
N GLU A 146 10.95 9.78 -22.23
CA GLU A 146 9.72 9.17 -22.76
C GLU A 146 8.72 8.73 -21.68
N LEU A 147 9.16 8.54 -20.44
CA LEU A 147 8.34 8.06 -19.33
C LEU A 147 7.12 8.95 -19.05
N PRO A 148 7.25 10.29 -18.97
CA PRO A 148 6.11 11.18 -18.71
C PRO A 148 4.97 11.06 -19.72
N GLN A 149 5.33 10.94 -21.00
CA GLN A 149 4.39 10.83 -22.11
C GLN A 149 3.74 9.45 -22.11
N PHE A 150 4.51 8.41 -21.77
CA PHE A 150 3.99 7.06 -21.56
C PHE A 150 3.00 7.01 -20.39
N TYR A 151 3.34 7.60 -19.23
CA TYR A 151 2.47 7.68 -18.06
C TYR A 151 1.14 8.35 -18.40
N GLY A 152 1.13 9.57 -18.94
CA GLY A 152 -0.12 10.28 -19.23
C GLY A 152 -1.04 9.52 -20.20
N LYS A 153 -0.46 8.87 -21.22
CA LYS A 153 -1.23 8.17 -22.26
C LYS A 153 -1.68 6.76 -21.85
N HIS A 154 -0.89 6.06 -21.04
CA HIS A 154 -1.09 4.65 -20.75
C HIS A 154 -1.46 4.36 -19.29
N TRP A 155 -1.43 5.34 -18.38
CA TRP A 155 -1.72 5.13 -16.95
C TRP A 155 -3.06 4.45 -16.69
N GLY A 156 -4.15 4.97 -17.27
CA GLY A 156 -5.49 4.39 -17.05
C GLY A 156 -5.56 2.93 -17.47
N TYR A 157 -4.93 2.59 -18.60
CA TYR A 157 -4.85 1.21 -19.08
C TYR A 157 -3.92 0.37 -18.20
N LEU A 158 -2.72 0.85 -17.93
CA LEU A 158 -1.71 0.12 -17.17
C LEU A 158 -2.19 -0.14 -15.73
N ARG A 159 -2.81 0.84 -15.07
CA ARG A 159 -3.45 0.67 -13.77
C ARG A 159 -4.64 -0.29 -13.84
N ALA A 160 -5.45 -0.25 -14.90
CA ALA A 160 -6.56 -1.19 -15.05
C ALA A 160 -6.09 -2.63 -15.26
N PHE A 161 -5.07 -2.85 -16.09
CA PHE A 161 -4.45 -4.15 -16.33
C PHE A 161 -3.77 -4.67 -15.07
N PHE A 162 -2.98 -3.81 -14.41
CA PHE A 162 -2.35 -4.11 -13.12
C PHE A 162 -3.41 -4.49 -12.09
N SER A 163 -4.47 -3.70 -11.95
CA SER A 163 -5.55 -4.00 -11.00
C SER A 163 -6.29 -5.31 -11.31
N ARG A 164 -6.43 -5.64 -12.60
CA ARG A 164 -7.08 -6.88 -13.04
C ARG A 164 -6.23 -8.12 -12.75
N ALA A 165 -4.91 -8.02 -12.85
CA ALA A 165 -4.00 -9.10 -12.47
C ALA A 165 -4.14 -9.46 -10.97
N PHE A 166 -4.46 -8.48 -10.13
CA PHE A 166 -4.53 -8.62 -8.68
C PHE A 166 -5.88 -9.12 -8.13
N LYS A 167 -7.00 -8.84 -8.83
CA LYS A 167 -8.37 -9.12 -8.37
C LYS A 167 -8.70 -10.58 -8.02
N LYS A 168 -7.82 -11.55 -8.30
CA LYS A 168 -8.04 -12.97 -7.98
C LYS A 168 -7.31 -13.47 -6.72
N ARG A 169 -6.35 -12.72 -6.16
CA ARG A 169 -5.48 -13.25 -5.08
C ARG A 169 -4.97 -12.22 -4.07
N TYR A 170 -4.98 -10.93 -4.39
CA TYR A 170 -4.31 -9.89 -3.59
C TYR A 170 -5.16 -8.63 -3.42
N TRP A 171 -4.93 -7.91 -2.32
CA TRP A 171 -5.60 -6.64 -2.02
C TRP A 171 -5.00 -5.49 -2.83
N LEU A 172 -5.86 -4.71 -3.47
CA LEU A 172 -5.52 -3.38 -3.98
C LEU A 172 -6.50 -2.36 -3.40
N PRO A 173 -6.02 -1.28 -2.76
CA PRO A 173 -6.87 -0.17 -2.39
C PRO A 173 -7.49 0.48 -3.64
N ARG A 174 -8.71 0.99 -3.44
CA ARG A 174 -9.80 1.24 -4.41
C ARG A 174 -9.47 1.55 -5.88
N ILE A 175 -10.30 0.94 -6.74
CA ILE A 175 -10.51 1.26 -8.15
C ILE A 175 -11.80 2.08 -8.24
N ASP A 176 -11.70 3.40 -8.35
CA ASP A 176 -12.81 4.20 -8.86
C ASP A 176 -12.55 4.44 -10.36
N ILE A 177 -13.35 3.75 -11.21
CA ILE A 177 -13.43 3.99 -12.67
C ILE A 177 -14.44 5.11 -12.89
#